data_AF-A0A0J0YHK7-F1
#
_entry.id   AF-A0A0J0YHK7-F1
#
_cell.length_a   1.000
_cell.length_b   1.000
_cell.length_c   1.000
_cell.angle_alpha   90.00
_cell.angle_beta   90.00
_cell.angle_gamma   90.00
#
_symmetry.space_group_name_H-M   'P 1'
#
loop_
_entity.id
_entity.type
_entity.pdbx_description
1 polymer ?
#
loop_
_entity_poly.entity_id
_entity_poly.type
_entity_poly.pdbx_seq_one_letter_code
_entity_poly.pdbx_strand_id
1 'polypeptide(L)'
;MTTENRLPLIIKIPYKILLNNELSLNDKLILGLDYTYSLKIRSNTMNNIQVGKLLQLHSNIVGDCRKKLVAQGYLSKEKQTYFLTTKFDEFSTTFEDKRTIYILSGIYNNPKLRTGEKLLWGEYNSMSKGDKTYFASREHTAQRLNVSKESITNWTNLLQQKNLITLQYNIGYCTNQRLITTCKFDL
;
A
#
# COMPACT_ATOMS: atom_id res chain seq x y z
N MET A 1 26.37 18.05 -13.35
CA MET A 1 25.52 17.73 -12.19
C MET A 1 25.27 16.24 -12.20
N THR A 2 25.95 15.52 -11.34
CA THR A 2 25.85 14.07 -11.18
C THR A 2 24.45 13.71 -10.68
N THR A 3 23.68 13.01 -11.52
CA THR A 3 22.45 12.32 -11.11
C THR A 3 22.84 11.23 -10.12
N GLU A 4 22.83 11.54 -8.83
CA GLU A 4 22.81 10.50 -7.80
C GLU A 4 21.68 9.53 -8.14
N ASN A 5 22.03 8.28 -8.41
CA ASN A 5 21.13 7.13 -8.46
C ASN A 5 20.45 6.99 -7.09
N ARG A 6 19.47 7.85 -6.80
CA ARG A 6 18.61 7.72 -5.63
C ARG A 6 17.63 6.61 -5.97
N LEU A 7 17.92 5.42 -5.46
CA LEU A 7 17.00 4.29 -5.48
C LEU A 7 15.59 4.80 -5.14
N PRO A 8 14.60 4.55 -6.00
CA PRO A 8 13.25 5.04 -5.78
C PRO A 8 12.73 4.59 -4.41
N LEU A 9 12.07 5.50 -3.70
CA LEU A 9 11.49 5.20 -2.39
C LEU A 9 10.54 4.01 -2.51
N ILE A 10 10.66 3.01 -1.63
CA ILE A 10 9.68 1.91 -1.53
C ILE A 10 8.80 2.22 -0.33
N ILE A 11 7.50 2.40 -0.55
CA ILE A 11 6.55 2.62 0.53
C ILE A 11 6.34 1.30 1.28
N LYS A 12 6.58 1.33 2.59
CA LYS A 12 6.37 0.22 3.52
C LYS A 12 5.08 0.47 4.30
N ILE A 13 4.16 -0.50 4.27
CA ILE A 13 2.92 -0.43 5.06
C ILE A 13 2.88 -1.65 5.99
N PRO A 14 3.16 -1.48 7.29
CA PRO A 14 3.10 -2.57 8.25
C PRO A 14 1.66 -3.09 8.42
N TYR A 15 1.53 -4.36 8.81
CA TYR A 15 0.23 -5.03 8.98
C TYR A 15 -0.72 -4.23 9.89
N LYS A 16 -0.20 -3.58 10.95
CA LYS A 16 -0.99 -2.77 11.88
C LYS A 16 -1.65 -1.56 11.21
N ILE A 17 -1.02 -0.97 10.19
CA ILE A 17 -1.66 0.08 9.39
C ILE A 17 -2.62 -0.55 8.38
N LEU A 18 -2.19 -1.64 7.73
CA LEU A 18 -2.94 -2.28 6.65
C LEU A 18 -4.29 -2.86 7.11
N LEU A 19 -4.31 -3.53 8.26
CA LEU A 19 -5.48 -4.21 8.83
C LEU A 19 -6.40 -3.27 9.62
N ASN A 20 -5.93 -2.07 9.95
CA ASN A 20 -6.71 -1.14 10.77
C ASN A 20 -7.97 -0.68 10.04
N ASN A 21 -9.12 -0.92 10.65
CA ASN A 21 -10.44 -0.63 10.10
C ASN A 21 -10.87 0.83 10.33
N GLU A 22 -10.23 1.57 11.22
CA GLU A 22 -10.44 3.02 11.42
C GLU A 22 -9.83 3.86 10.29
N LEU A 23 -8.87 3.28 9.57
CA LEU A 23 -8.13 3.91 8.49
C LEU A 23 -8.79 3.60 7.14
N SER A 24 -9.08 4.64 6.37
CA SER A 24 -9.47 4.46 4.96
C SER A 24 -8.27 4.00 4.12
N LEU A 25 -8.51 3.55 2.89
CA LEU A 25 -7.42 3.16 1.98
C LEU A 25 -6.41 4.31 1.74
N ASN A 26 -6.91 5.54 1.63
CA ASN A 26 -6.07 6.73 1.48
C ASN A 26 -5.24 7.00 2.74
N ASP A 27 -5.87 6.87 3.93
CA ASP A 27 -5.17 7.00 5.21
C ASP A 27 -4.04 5.96 5.31
N LYS A 28 -4.31 4.70 4.94
CA LYS A 28 -3.32 3.61 4.96
C LYS A 28 -2.13 3.92 4.04
N LEU A 29 -2.37 4.39 2.82
CA LEU A 29 -1.31 4.72 1.88
C LEU A 29 -0.47 5.92 2.34
N ILE A 30 -1.12 6.98 2.82
CA ILE A 30 -0.44 8.20 3.29
C ILE A 30 0.34 7.93 4.58
N LEU A 31 -0.27 7.25 5.56
CA LEU A 31 0.41 6.87 6.80
C LEU A 31 1.57 5.90 6.52
N GLY A 32 1.43 5.01 5.53
CA GLY A 32 2.52 4.17 5.05
C GLY A 32 3.70 4.96 4.47
N LEU A 33 3.43 6.04 3.74
CA LEU A 33 4.46 6.97 3.27
C LEU A 33 5.16 7.65 4.45
N ASP A 34 4.40 8.22 5.38
CA ASP A 34 4.93 8.89 6.58
C ASP A 34 5.73 7.91 7.46
N TYR A 35 5.28 6.65 7.61
CA TYR A 35 6.03 5.56 8.25
C TYR A 35 7.35 5.26 7.53
N THR A 36 7.35 5.23 6.20
CA THR A 36 8.58 4.99 5.43
C THR A 36 9.59 6.12 5.65
N TYR A 37 9.13 7.37 5.72
CA TYR A 37 9.98 8.51 6.02
C TYR A 37 10.49 8.49 7.47
N SER A 38 9.66 8.07 8.44
CA SER A 38 10.09 7.96 9.83
C SER A 38 11.25 6.96 10.00
N LEU A 39 11.26 5.87 9.22
CA LEU A 39 12.36 4.91 9.22
C LEU A 39 13.66 5.47 8.61
N LYS A 40 13.60 6.41 7.67
CA LYS A 40 14.78 6.95 6.97
C LYS A 40 15.32 8.24 7.60
N ILE A 41 14.44 9.22 7.84
CA ILE A 41 14.79 10.61 8.21
C ILE A 41 13.96 11.05 9.45
N ARG A 42 13.32 10.12 10.16
CA ARG A 42 12.49 10.32 11.37
C ARG A 42 11.22 11.15 11.20
N SER A 43 11.06 11.86 10.10
CA SER A 43 9.91 12.74 9.85
C SER A 43 9.67 12.95 8.35
N ASN A 44 8.47 13.44 8.02
CA ASN A 44 8.10 13.81 6.66
C ASN A 44 7.83 15.33 6.57
N THR A 45 8.63 16.03 5.77
CA THR A 45 8.52 17.48 5.53
C THR A 45 7.77 17.83 4.25
N MET A 46 7.34 16.82 3.48
CA MET A 46 6.61 17.06 2.23
C MET A 46 5.26 17.70 2.52
N ASN A 47 4.92 18.76 1.79
CA ASN A 47 3.59 19.36 1.86
C ASN A 47 2.55 18.52 1.10
N ASN A 48 1.26 18.88 1.24
CA ASN A 48 0.16 18.13 0.64
C ASN A 48 0.21 18.08 -0.89
N ILE A 49 0.73 19.13 -1.54
CA ILE A 49 0.89 19.19 -3.00
C ILE A 49 1.98 18.20 -3.44
N GLN A 50 3.12 18.19 -2.75
CA GLN A 50 4.23 17.28 -3.04
C GLN A 50 3.82 15.82 -2.85
N VAL A 51 3.14 15.49 -1.75
CA VAL A 51 2.62 14.14 -1.51
C VAL A 51 1.53 13.77 -2.52
N GLY A 52 0.63 14.70 -2.84
CA GLY A 52 -0.40 14.49 -3.87
C GLY A 52 0.22 14.15 -5.23
N LYS A 53 1.23 14.91 -5.65
CA LYS A 53 1.98 14.64 -6.89
C LYS A 53 2.70 13.29 -6.84
N LEU A 54 3.32 12.94 -5.70
CA LEU A 54 4.04 11.67 -5.54
C LEU A 54 3.11 10.46 -5.64
N LEU A 55 1.96 10.51 -4.97
CA LEU A 55 1.00 9.42 -4.88
C LEU A 55 -0.07 9.45 -5.96
N GLN A 56 -0.06 10.44 -6.86
CA GLN A 56 -1.13 10.72 -7.82
C GLN A 56 -2.50 10.84 -7.12
N LEU A 57 -2.55 11.63 -6.05
CA LEU A 57 -3.76 11.97 -5.30
C LEU A 57 -3.99 13.48 -5.34
N HIS A 58 -5.26 13.89 -5.27
CA HIS A 58 -5.58 15.31 -5.13
C HIS A 58 -5.03 15.83 -3.78
N SER A 59 -4.43 17.03 -3.78
CA SER A 59 -3.81 17.62 -2.59
C SER A 59 -4.80 17.79 -1.42
N ASN A 60 -6.08 18.07 -1.72
CA ASN A 60 -7.13 18.14 -0.70
C ASN A 60 -7.33 16.80 0.02
N ILE A 61 -7.37 15.68 -0.70
CA ILE A 61 -7.47 14.34 -0.10
C ILE A 61 -6.31 14.11 0.87
N VAL A 62 -5.10 14.48 0.45
CA VAL A 62 -3.91 14.38 1.32
C VAL A 62 -4.05 15.25 2.57
N GLY A 63 -4.54 16.48 2.40
CA GLY A 63 -4.77 17.40 3.51
C GLY A 63 -5.78 16.87 4.51
N ASP A 64 -6.91 16.35 4.03
CA ASP A 64 -7.97 15.79 4.86
C ASP A 64 -7.50 14.55 5.61
N CYS A 65 -6.82 13.62 4.90
CA CYS A 65 -6.24 12.42 5.51
C CYS A 65 -5.22 12.79 6.60
N ARG A 66 -4.28 13.71 6.34
CA ARG A 66 -3.29 14.11 7.33
C ARG A 66 -3.90 14.83 8.52
N LYS A 67 -4.90 15.70 8.29
CA LYS A 67 -5.66 16.35 9.37
C LYS A 67 -6.36 15.31 10.25
N LYS A 68 -7.01 14.32 9.63
CA LYS A 68 -7.65 13.20 10.33
C LYS A 68 -6.63 12.38 11.12
N LEU A 69 -5.51 12.00 10.51
CA LEU A 69 -4.45 11.21 11.16
C LEU A 69 -3.83 11.96 12.35
N VAL A 70 -3.68 13.29 12.28
CA VAL A 70 -3.26 14.12 13.41
C VAL A 70 -4.32 14.15 14.51
N ALA A 71 -5.59 14.41 14.16
CA ALA A 71 -6.68 14.43 15.13
C ALA A 71 -6.86 13.09 15.85
N GLN A 72 -6.65 11.99 15.13
CA GLN A 72 -6.68 10.64 15.69
C GLN A 72 -5.41 10.29 16.46
N GLY A 73 -4.33 11.09 16.38
CA GLY A 73 -3.08 10.87 17.10
C GLY A 73 -2.12 9.89 16.44
N TYR A 74 -2.35 9.46 15.19
CA TYR A 74 -1.40 8.65 14.40
C TYR A 74 -0.20 9.47 13.93
N LEU A 75 -0.38 10.78 13.75
CA LEU A 75 0.66 11.73 13.40
C LEU A 75 0.67 12.89 14.41
N SER A 76 1.85 13.44 14.67
CA SER A 76 1.97 14.79 15.24
C SER A 76 2.49 15.75 14.16
N LYS A 77 2.11 17.02 14.25
CA LYS A 77 2.52 18.05 13.29
C LYS A 77 3.17 19.20 14.04
N GLU A 78 4.41 19.52 13.66
CA GLU A 78 5.10 20.73 14.10
C GLU A 78 5.45 21.56 12.87
N LYS A 79 4.89 22.77 12.78
CA LYS A 79 5.02 23.64 11.60
C LYS A 79 4.64 22.89 10.30
N GLN A 80 5.62 22.57 9.45
CA GLN A 80 5.42 21.87 8.18
C GLN A 80 5.93 20.42 8.18
N THR A 81 6.28 19.91 9.36
CA THR A 81 6.86 18.59 9.55
C THR A 81 5.86 17.67 10.24
N TYR A 82 5.68 16.47 9.70
CA TYR A 82 4.87 15.41 10.25
C TYR A 82 5.76 14.33 10.88
N PHE A 83 5.42 13.92 12.10
CA PHE A 83 6.09 12.85 12.81
C PHE A 83 5.11 11.71 13.04
N LEU A 84 5.59 10.48 12.85
CA LEU A 84 4.84 9.28 13.17
C LEU A 84 4.85 9.09 14.70
N THR A 85 3.67 8.85 15.29
CA THR A 85 3.54 8.50 16.71
C THR A 85 3.55 6.99 16.90
N THR A 86 3.55 6.52 18.14
CA THR A 86 3.42 5.10 18.48
C THR A 86 1.99 4.58 18.42
N LYS A 87 0.98 5.42 18.11
CA LYS A 87 -0.44 5.02 18.16
C LYS A 87 -0.75 3.81 17.27
N PHE A 88 -0.13 3.74 16.09
CA PHE A 88 -0.38 2.59 15.20
C PHE A 88 0.08 1.27 15.83
N ASP A 89 1.00 1.29 16.80
CA ASP A 89 1.46 0.10 17.50
C ASP A 89 0.44 -0.45 18.51
N GLU A 90 -0.50 0.39 18.95
CA GLU A 90 -1.60 0.02 19.86
C GLU A 90 -2.67 -0.83 19.16
N PHE A 91 -2.71 -0.81 17.81
CA PHE A 91 -3.65 -1.64 17.06
C PHE A 91 -3.36 -3.12 17.28
N SER A 92 -4.33 -3.80 17.88
CA SER A 92 -4.32 -5.25 18.09
C SER A 92 -5.23 -5.96 17.10
N THR A 93 -4.80 -7.13 16.65
CA THR A 93 -5.56 -7.97 15.74
C THR A 93 -5.25 -9.42 16.01
N THR A 94 -6.25 -10.28 15.84
CA THR A 94 -6.12 -11.73 15.85
C THR A 94 -5.67 -12.29 14.49
N PHE A 95 -5.51 -11.42 13.48
CA PHE A 95 -5.06 -11.83 12.15
C PHE A 95 -3.63 -12.37 12.21
N GLU A 96 -3.45 -13.62 11.75
CA GLU A 96 -2.16 -14.33 11.86
C GLU A 96 -1.07 -13.72 11.00
N ASP A 97 -1.43 -13.27 9.81
CA ASP A 97 -0.47 -12.71 8.86
C ASP A 97 -0.08 -11.27 9.26
N LYS A 98 1.15 -11.13 9.76
CA LYS A 98 1.73 -9.86 10.23
C LYS A 98 2.73 -9.25 9.24
N ARG A 99 2.70 -9.66 7.97
CA ARG A 99 3.65 -9.16 6.96
C ARG A 99 3.42 -7.69 6.62
N THR A 100 4.52 -6.98 6.36
CA THR A 100 4.54 -5.63 5.78
C THR A 100 4.42 -5.72 4.27
N ILE A 101 3.60 -4.87 3.67
CA ILE A 101 3.53 -4.76 2.21
C ILE A 101 4.47 -3.68 1.68
N TYR A 102 4.96 -3.88 0.46
CA TYR A 102 5.91 -3.00 -0.20
C TYR A 102 5.35 -2.53 -1.53
N ILE A 103 5.23 -1.21 -1.69
CA ILE A 103 4.71 -0.59 -2.91
C ILE A 103 5.86 0.16 -3.58
N LEU A 104 6.17 -0.26 -4.81
CA LEU A 104 7.25 0.32 -5.62
C LEU A 104 6.81 1.62 -6.28
N SER A 105 7.79 2.45 -6.67
CA SER A 105 7.56 3.76 -7.28
C SER A 105 6.62 3.70 -8.47
N GLY A 106 6.86 2.81 -9.43
CA GLY A 106 6.02 2.62 -10.62
C GLY A 106 4.57 2.24 -10.34
N ILE A 107 4.23 1.87 -9.10
CA ILE A 107 2.86 1.55 -8.67
C ILE A 107 2.24 2.72 -7.93
N TYR A 108 2.89 3.23 -6.86
CA TYR A 108 2.27 4.31 -6.10
C TYR A 108 2.19 5.63 -6.88
N ASN A 109 3.09 5.86 -7.84
CA ASN A 109 3.10 7.04 -8.70
C ASN A 109 2.25 6.88 -9.97
N ASN A 110 1.57 5.74 -10.15
CA ASN A 110 0.84 5.47 -11.38
C ASN A 110 -0.49 6.24 -11.38
N PRO A 111 -0.75 7.12 -12.37
CA PRO A 111 -1.98 7.92 -12.43
C PRO A 111 -3.21 7.10 -12.84
N LYS A 112 -3.01 5.91 -13.43
CA LYS A 112 -4.10 5.02 -13.85
C LYS A 112 -4.55 4.07 -12.72
N LEU A 113 -3.90 4.11 -11.57
CA LEU A 113 -4.22 3.27 -10.41
C LEU A 113 -4.83 4.09 -9.29
N ARG A 114 -5.95 3.60 -8.77
CA ARG A 114 -6.57 4.05 -7.53
C ARG A 114 -5.83 3.47 -6.33
N THR A 115 -6.02 4.07 -5.17
CA THR A 115 -5.39 3.65 -3.92
C THR A 115 -5.61 2.18 -3.59
N GLY A 116 -6.82 1.66 -3.80
CA GLY A 116 -7.13 0.24 -3.58
C GLY A 116 -6.30 -0.70 -4.47
N GLU A 117 -6.14 -0.36 -5.75
CA GLU A 117 -5.32 -1.13 -6.69
C GLU A 117 -3.83 -1.10 -6.30
N LYS A 118 -3.34 0.05 -5.84
CA LYS A 118 -1.95 0.22 -5.35
C LYS A 118 -1.67 -0.65 -4.13
N LEU A 119 -2.59 -0.65 -3.16
CA LEU A 119 -2.49 -1.47 -1.95
C LEU A 119 -2.58 -2.97 -2.28
N LEU A 120 -3.51 -3.35 -3.16
CA LEU A 120 -3.67 -4.74 -3.60
C LEU A 120 -2.42 -5.25 -4.31
N TRP A 121 -1.83 -4.45 -5.19
CA TRP A 121 -0.59 -4.81 -5.84
C TRP A 121 0.53 -5.02 -4.80
N GLY A 122 0.64 -4.13 -3.80
CA GLY A 122 1.62 -4.28 -2.71
C GLY A 122 1.42 -5.56 -1.90
N GLU A 123 0.17 -5.93 -1.63
CA GLU A 123 -0.19 -7.18 -0.95
C GLU A 123 0.27 -8.41 -1.78
N TYR A 124 -0.05 -8.46 -3.08
CA TYR A 124 0.42 -9.54 -3.95
C TYR A 124 1.94 -9.57 -4.10
N ASN A 125 2.58 -8.40 -4.18
CA ASN A 125 4.03 -8.29 -4.31
C ASN A 125 4.75 -8.80 -3.05
N SER A 126 4.18 -8.57 -1.87
CA SER A 126 4.75 -9.05 -0.60
C SER A 126 4.78 -10.58 -0.49
N MET A 127 3.93 -11.29 -1.24
CA MET A 127 3.91 -12.75 -1.33
C MET A 127 4.76 -13.27 -2.49
N SER A 128 4.49 -12.76 -3.70
CA SER A 128 5.07 -13.27 -4.95
C SER A 128 6.50 -12.81 -5.19
N LYS A 129 6.85 -11.59 -4.74
CA LYS A 129 8.12 -10.92 -5.04
C LYS A 129 8.47 -10.88 -6.53
N GLY A 130 7.46 -10.91 -7.42
CA GLY A 130 7.64 -10.93 -8.86
C GLY A 130 8.19 -12.23 -9.46
N ASP A 131 8.40 -13.27 -8.66
CA ASP A 131 9.01 -14.54 -9.09
C ASP A 131 8.21 -15.78 -8.69
N LYS A 132 7.56 -15.75 -7.52
CA LYS A 132 6.80 -16.88 -6.97
C LYS A 132 5.32 -16.71 -7.26
N THR A 133 4.71 -17.75 -7.81
CA THR A 133 3.25 -17.82 -7.89
C THR A 133 2.67 -17.95 -6.48
N TYR A 134 1.78 -17.05 -6.10
CA TYR A 134 1.08 -17.12 -4.82
C TYR A 134 -0.41 -17.44 -5.01
N PHE A 135 -0.92 -18.34 -4.17
CA PHE A 135 -2.36 -18.60 -4.05
C PHE A 135 -2.98 -17.52 -3.16
N ALA A 136 -3.54 -16.49 -3.79
CA ALA A 136 -4.28 -15.46 -3.08
C ALA A 136 -5.74 -15.88 -2.90
N SER A 137 -6.07 -16.41 -1.73
CA SER A 137 -7.47 -16.50 -1.33
C SER A 137 -8.08 -15.10 -1.31
N ARG A 138 -9.13 -14.90 -2.12
CA ARG A 138 -9.82 -13.61 -2.23
C ARG A 138 -10.37 -13.15 -0.88
N GLU A 139 -10.88 -14.10 -0.11
CA GLU A 139 -11.35 -13.95 1.27
C GLU A 139 -10.24 -13.38 2.17
N HIS A 140 -9.07 -14.01 2.15
CA HIS A 140 -7.93 -13.59 2.95
C HIS A 140 -7.45 -12.19 2.57
N THR A 141 -7.32 -11.88 1.27
CA THR A 141 -6.91 -10.56 0.80
C THR A 141 -7.94 -9.47 1.14
N ALA A 142 -9.23 -9.78 1.01
CA ALA A 142 -10.32 -8.88 1.37
C ALA A 142 -10.27 -8.50 2.86
N GLN A 143 -10.07 -9.49 3.74
CA GLN A 143 -9.90 -9.26 5.17
C GLN A 143 -8.63 -8.44 5.47
N ARG A 144 -7.50 -8.75 4.83
CA ARG A 144 -6.23 -8.01 5.03
C ARG A 144 -6.34 -6.52 4.71
N LEU A 145 -7.03 -6.19 3.62
CA LEU A 145 -7.21 -4.80 3.19
C LEU A 145 -8.41 -4.12 3.86
N ASN A 146 -9.23 -4.87 4.60
CA ASN A 146 -10.52 -4.46 5.16
C ASN A 146 -11.48 -3.93 4.08
N VAL A 147 -11.72 -4.74 3.04
CA VAL A 147 -12.57 -4.40 1.89
C VAL A 147 -13.43 -5.59 1.47
N SER A 148 -14.40 -5.36 0.59
CA SER A 148 -15.24 -6.43 0.04
C SER A 148 -14.47 -7.34 -0.93
N LYS A 149 -14.94 -8.58 -1.08
CA LYS A 149 -14.37 -9.55 -2.04
C LYS A 149 -14.51 -9.07 -3.48
N GLU A 150 -15.59 -8.34 -3.75
CA GLU A 150 -15.92 -7.75 -5.04
C GLU A 150 -14.89 -6.67 -5.42
N SER A 151 -14.47 -5.84 -4.46
CA SER A 151 -13.36 -4.89 -4.65
C SER A 151 -12.07 -5.60 -5.03
N ILE A 152 -11.74 -6.71 -4.35
CA ILE A 152 -10.58 -7.52 -4.70
C ILE A 152 -10.70 -8.02 -6.15
N THR A 153 -11.79 -8.70 -6.51
CA THR A 153 -12.00 -9.18 -7.88
C THR A 153 -11.85 -8.07 -8.91
N ASN A 154 -12.49 -6.93 -8.69
CA ASN A 154 -12.45 -5.79 -9.61
C ASN A 154 -11.01 -5.26 -9.78
N TRP A 155 -10.32 -4.98 -8.67
CA TRP A 155 -8.95 -4.48 -8.71
C TRP A 155 -7.98 -5.50 -9.31
N THR A 156 -8.14 -6.80 -9.05
CA THR A 156 -7.29 -7.82 -9.70
C THR A 156 -7.49 -7.80 -11.22
N ASN A 157 -8.72 -7.69 -11.71
CA ASN A 157 -8.99 -7.61 -13.14
C ASN A 157 -8.39 -6.34 -13.76
N LEU A 158 -8.50 -5.19 -13.08
CA LEU A 158 -7.93 -3.93 -13.55
C LEU A 158 -6.39 -3.93 -13.55
N LEU A 159 -5.76 -4.58 -12.57
CA LEU A 159 -4.31 -4.76 -12.52
C LEU A 159 -3.84 -5.69 -13.65
N GLN A 160 -4.58 -6.76 -13.94
CA GLN A 160 -4.29 -7.68 -15.04
C GLN A 160 -4.39 -6.98 -16.39
N GLN A 161 -5.48 -6.23 -16.63
CA GLN A 161 -5.66 -5.46 -17.87
C GLN A 161 -4.54 -4.44 -18.12
N LYS A 162 -3.87 -3.99 -17.06
CA LYS A 162 -2.72 -3.06 -17.12
C LYS A 162 -1.37 -3.78 -17.18
N ASN A 163 -1.37 -5.11 -17.31
CA ASN A 163 -0.17 -5.97 -17.29
C ASN A 163 0.69 -5.80 -16.03
N LEU A 164 0.08 -5.43 -14.90
CA LEU A 164 0.79 -5.24 -13.63
C LEU A 164 0.86 -6.52 -12.80
N ILE A 165 0.02 -7.50 -13.14
CA ILE A 165 0.02 -8.85 -12.60
C ILE A 165 -0.27 -9.85 -13.72
N THR A 166 0.23 -11.06 -13.55
CA THR A 166 -0.10 -12.22 -14.38
C THR A 166 -0.95 -13.18 -13.56
N LEU A 167 -2.02 -13.70 -14.18
CA LEU A 167 -2.86 -14.73 -13.59
C LEU A 167 -2.62 -16.06 -14.27
N GLN A 168 -2.42 -17.08 -13.47
CA GLN A 168 -2.43 -18.47 -13.91
C GLN A 168 -3.48 -19.23 -13.11
N TYR A 169 -4.04 -20.27 -13.71
CA TYR A 169 -4.99 -21.15 -13.03
C TYR A 169 -4.36 -22.52 -12.91
N ASN A 170 -4.24 -23.01 -11.67
CA ASN A 170 -3.93 -24.40 -11.43
C ASN A 170 -5.26 -25.14 -11.26
N ILE A 171 -5.58 -25.99 -12.23
CA ILE A 171 -6.84 -26.74 -12.32
C ILE A 171 -6.52 -28.21 -12.04
N GLY A 172 -6.96 -28.71 -10.89
CA GLY A 172 -6.86 -30.10 -10.49
C GLY A 172 -8.21 -30.66 -10.03
N TYR A 173 -8.26 -31.95 -9.68
CA TYR A 173 -9.47 -32.57 -9.15
C TYR A 173 -9.91 -31.82 -7.87
N CYS A 174 -11.11 -31.23 -7.90
CA CYS A 174 -11.68 -30.39 -6.83
C CYS A 174 -10.87 -29.14 -6.42
N THR A 175 -9.90 -28.68 -7.23
CA THR A 175 -9.11 -27.48 -6.92
C THR A 175 -8.99 -26.55 -8.12
N ASN A 176 -9.66 -25.40 -8.05
CA ASN A 176 -9.48 -24.27 -8.97
C ASN A 176 -8.73 -23.16 -8.23
N GLN A 177 -7.41 -23.13 -8.38
CA GLN A 177 -6.55 -22.18 -7.68
C GLN A 177 -6.07 -21.06 -8.60
N ARG A 178 -6.31 -19.81 -8.20
CA ARG A 178 -5.77 -18.63 -8.88
C ARG A 178 -4.36 -18.36 -8.36
N LEU A 179 -3.39 -18.42 -9.26
CA LEU A 179 -2.00 -18.08 -9.02
C LEU A 179 -1.73 -16.67 -9.55
N ILE A 180 -1.11 -15.84 -8.72
CA ILE A 180 -0.80 -14.44 -9.04
C ILE A 180 0.71 -14.23 -8.97
N THR A 181 1.25 -13.58 -10.01
CA THR A 181 2.62 -13.09 -10.06
C THR A 181 2.60 -11.60 -10.36
N THR A 182 3.31 -10.77 -9.58
CA THR A 182 3.42 -9.33 -9.88
C THR A 182 4.46 -9.07 -10.96
N CYS A 183 4.28 -7.99 -11.73
CA CYS A 183 5.34 -7.53 -12.63
C CYS A 183 6.59 -7.10 -11.85
N LYS A 184 7.76 -7.30 -12.45
CA LYS A 184 9.02 -6.74 -11.94
C LYS A 184 9.16 -5.30 -12.41
N PHE A 185 9.61 -4.43 -11.52
CA PHE A 185 10.10 -3.11 -11.88
C PHE A 185 11.62 -3.13 -11.70
N ASP A 186 12.36 -2.69 -12.71
CA ASP A 186 13.79 -2.46 -12.56
C ASP A 186 13.99 -1.34 -11.53
N LEU A 187 14.72 -1.64 -10.45
CA LEU A 187 14.96 -0.75 -9.30
C LEU A 187 16.17 0.15 -9.53
#